data_AF-A0A4Q2YRF1-F1
#
_entry.id   AF-A0A4Q2YRF1-F1
#
_cell.length_a   1.000
_cell.length_b   1.000
_cell.length_c   1.000
_cell.angle_alpha   90.00
_cell.angle_beta   90.00
_cell.angle_gamma   90.00
#
_symmetry.space_group_name_H-M   'P 1'
#
loop_
_entity.id
_entity.type
_entity.pdbx_description
1 polymer ?
#
loop_
_entity_poly.entity_id
_entity_poly.type
_entity_poly.pdbx_seq_one_letter_code
_entity_poly.pdbx_strand_id
1 'polypeptide(L)'
;MIADITWIDPILHFFKSVANSSVNIAFRYGAFAGIAWLLAYVIFYRRWKHRKVVQKLPPSSEIRREIFYSAVSVVIFAVVGVLTFIATKQGWTQIYVKRDAFPMWWFWGSIVCAIILHDTWFYWTHRMMHHKKLFRFFHRTHHLSHNPSPWAAYAFDPAEAVVQALILPLVAVVMPIHPAAFLIFMIWQITHNV
;
A
#
# COMPACT_ATOMS: atom_id res chain seq x y z
N MET A 1 10.63 15.50 -41.71
CA MET A 1 10.42 16.35 -40.53
C MET A 1 9.20 15.82 -39.80
N ILE A 2 9.45 15.22 -38.62
CA ILE A 2 8.50 14.86 -37.55
C ILE A 2 7.45 13.80 -37.90
N ALA A 3 7.86 12.54 -37.78
CA ALA A 3 6.97 11.39 -37.60
C ALA A 3 7.48 10.62 -36.37
N ASP A 4 7.23 11.13 -35.15
CA ASP A 4 7.65 10.46 -33.90
C ASP A 4 6.93 10.96 -32.62
N ILE A 5 5.73 11.56 -32.72
CA ILE A 5 5.04 12.17 -31.55
C ILE A 5 3.86 11.33 -31.01
N THR A 6 3.37 10.33 -31.73
CA THR A 6 2.16 9.57 -31.32
C THR A 6 2.37 8.64 -30.11
N TRP A 7 3.61 8.25 -29.81
CA TRP A 7 3.95 7.41 -28.65
C TRP A 7 4.34 8.22 -27.40
N ILE A 8 4.70 9.49 -27.57
CA ILE A 8 5.15 10.36 -26.47
C ILE A 8 3.98 10.67 -25.53
N ASP A 9 2.78 10.87 -26.08
CA ASP A 9 1.59 11.19 -25.28
C ASP A 9 1.21 10.06 -24.29
N PRO A 10 1.05 8.78 -24.70
CA PRO A 10 0.74 7.70 -23.75
C PRO A 10 1.79 7.51 -22.65
N ILE A 11 3.08 7.63 -23.00
CA ILE A 11 4.19 7.45 -22.05
C ILE A 11 4.21 8.59 -21.04
N LEU A 12 4.09 9.84 -21.51
CA LEU A 12 4.00 11.00 -20.62
C LEU A 12 2.75 10.94 -19.73
N HIS A 13 1.62 10.49 -20.26
CA HIS A 13 0.41 10.28 -19.48
C HIS A 13 0.62 9.22 -18.40
N PHE A 14 1.27 8.10 -18.71
CA PHE A 14 1.62 7.06 -17.72
C PHE A 14 2.46 7.64 -16.58
N PHE A 15 3.58 8.31 -16.89
CA PHE A 15 4.45 8.87 -15.85
C PHE A 15 3.76 9.97 -15.03
N LYS A 16 2.94 10.83 -15.66
CA LYS A 16 2.10 11.81 -14.94
C LYS A 16 1.10 11.13 -14.00
N SER A 17 0.45 10.06 -14.45
CA SER A 17 -0.48 9.27 -13.62
C SER A 17 0.22 8.60 -12.44
N VAL A 18 1.43 8.05 -12.64
CA VAL A 18 2.25 7.47 -11.57
C VAL A 18 2.68 8.54 -10.57
N ALA A 19 3.14 9.71 -11.04
CA ALA A 19 3.53 10.81 -10.16
C ALA A 19 2.34 11.29 -9.31
N ASN A 20 1.19 11.56 -9.94
CA ASN A 20 -0.03 11.98 -9.24
C ASN A 20 -0.51 10.92 -8.24
N SER A 21 -0.47 9.64 -8.63
CA SER A 21 -0.85 8.53 -7.74
C SER A 21 0.12 8.42 -6.56
N SER A 22 1.43 8.60 -6.79
CA SER A 22 2.45 8.59 -5.74
C SER A 22 2.18 9.70 -4.72
N VAL A 23 1.89 10.92 -5.17
CA VAL A 23 1.54 12.05 -4.28
C VAL A 23 0.30 11.73 -3.44
N ASN A 24 -0.75 11.17 -4.05
CA ASN A 24 -1.97 10.82 -3.32
C ASN A 24 -1.75 9.70 -2.30
N ILE A 25 -0.95 8.69 -2.61
CA ILE A 25 -0.59 7.62 -1.68
C ILE A 25 0.28 8.19 -0.55
N ALA A 26 1.32 8.97 -0.88
CA ALA A 26 2.19 9.62 0.10
C ALA A 26 1.41 10.52 1.06
N PHE A 27 0.46 11.31 0.55
CA PHE A 27 -0.37 12.19 1.38
C PHE A 27 -1.22 11.39 2.38
N ARG A 28 -1.94 10.36 1.90
CA ARG A 28 -2.76 9.52 2.78
C ARG A 28 -1.90 8.79 3.81
N TYR A 29 -0.84 8.13 3.38
CA TYR A 29 0.08 7.44 4.26
C TYR A 29 0.70 8.40 5.30
N GLY A 30 1.24 9.52 4.83
CA GLY A 30 1.85 10.54 5.69
C GLY A 30 0.88 11.17 6.67
N ALA A 31 -0.40 11.32 6.31
CA ALA A 31 -1.43 11.77 7.24
C ALA A 31 -1.65 10.75 8.37
N PHE A 32 -1.84 9.47 8.05
CA PHE A 32 -2.01 8.42 9.07
C PHE A 32 -0.76 8.26 9.95
N ALA A 33 0.42 8.09 9.34
CA ALA A 33 1.69 7.95 10.04
C ALA A 33 2.04 9.19 10.87
N GLY A 34 1.79 10.38 10.33
CA GLY A 34 2.01 11.65 11.02
C GLY A 34 1.08 11.85 12.22
N ILE A 35 -0.21 11.50 12.09
CA ILE A 35 -1.16 11.54 13.21
C ILE A 35 -0.75 10.55 14.29
N ALA A 36 -0.43 9.30 13.94
CA ALA A 36 0.03 8.30 14.89
C ALA A 36 1.32 8.74 15.60
N TRP A 37 2.27 9.33 14.87
CA TRP A 37 3.48 9.92 15.43
C TRP A 37 3.15 11.04 16.42
N LEU A 38 2.33 12.01 16.02
CA LEU A 38 1.95 13.14 16.85
C LEU A 38 1.29 12.68 18.15
N LEU A 39 0.36 11.73 18.06
CA LEU A 39 -0.33 11.20 19.23
C LEU A 39 0.62 10.41 20.15
N ALA A 40 1.38 9.46 19.61
CA ALA A 40 2.15 8.52 20.42
C ALA A 40 3.53 9.04 20.87
N TYR A 41 4.16 9.93 20.09
CA TYR A 41 5.53 10.40 20.32
C TYR A 41 5.62 11.86 20.77
N VAL A 42 4.54 12.65 20.63
CA VAL A 42 4.51 14.06 21.06
C VAL A 42 3.48 14.30 22.17
N ILE A 43 2.19 14.10 21.88
CA ILE A 43 1.09 14.50 22.78
C ILE A 43 0.96 13.55 23.97
N PHE A 44 0.90 12.23 23.73
CA PHE A 44 0.65 11.24 24.77
C PHE A 44 1.87 10.39 25.12
N TYR A 45 3.08 10.80 24.72
CA TYR A 45 4.31 10.02 24.91
C TYR A 45 4.50 9.51 26.33
N ARG A 46 4.42 10.40 27.34
CA ARG A 46 4.60 10.01 28.75
C ARG A 46 3.56 9.00 29.22
N ARG A 47 2.32 9.12 28.72
CA ARG A 47 1.18 8.26 29.11
C ARG A 47 1.19 6.92 28.37
N TRP A 48 1.68 6.87 27.13
CA TRP A 48 1.66 5.65 26.31
C TRP A 48 3.01 4.94 26.21
N LYS A 49 4.09 5.48 26.77
CA LYS A 49 5.41 4.84 26.76
C LYS A 49 5.39 3.39 27.24
N HIS A 50 4.60 3.06 28.26
CA HIS A 50 4.47 1.69 28.80
C HIS A 50 3.83 0.70 27.81
N ARG A 51 3.12 1.20 26.78
CA ARG A 51 2.52 0.35 25.73
C ARG A 51 3.52 -0.06 24.65
N LYS A 52 4.68 0.59 24.58
CA LYS A 52 5.74 0.21 23.64
C LYS A 52 6.42 -1.07 24.10
N VAL A 53 6.61 -2.02 23.17
CA VAL A 53 7.42 -3.21 23.40
C VAL A 53 8.88 -2.82 23.67
N VAL A 54 9.44 -1.94 22.82
CA VAL A 54 10.79 -1.39 22.99
C VAL A 54 10.70 0.00 23.63
N GLN A 55 11.23 0.12 24.85
CA GLN A 55 11.10 1.34 25.68
C GLN A 55 11.96 2.54 25.21
N LYS A 56 12.94 2.29 24.33
CA LYS A 56 13.77 3.34 23.73
C LYS A 56 13.05 3.99 22.55
N LEU A 57 13.45 5.21 22.19
CA LEU A 57 13.02 5.83 20.93
C LEU A 57 13.83 5.25 19.77
N PRO A 58 13.24 5.10 18.57
CA PRO A 58 14.00 4.69 17.40
C PRO A 58 15.06 5.75 17.06
N PRO A 59 16.29 5.33 16.71
CA PRO A 59 17.33 6.26 16.31
C PRO A 59 16.95 6.98 15.01
N SER A 60 17.46 8.20 14.81
CA SER A 60 17.15 9.01 13.63
C SER A 60 17.57 8.34 12.31
N SER A 61 18.62 7.51 12.33
CA SER A 61 19.05 6.73 11.17
C SER A 61 18.04 5.65 10.77
N GLU A 62 17.33 5.05 11.72
CA GLU A 62 16.26 4.07 11.47
C GLU A 62 15.03 4.75 10.89
N ILE A 63 14.61 5.88 11.47
CA ILE A 63 13.48 6.68 10.94
C ILE A 63 13.75 7.15 9.50
N ARG A 64 14.98 7.62 9.20
CA ARG A 64 15.36 8.03 7.84
C ARG A 64 15.28 6.87 6.84
N ARG A 65 15.72 5.67 7.26
CA ARG A 65 15.61 4.45 6.45
C ARG A 65 14.14 4.08 6.21
N GLU A 66 13.32 4.13 7.25
CA GLU A 66 11.88 3.84 7.17
C GLU A 66 11.17 4.78 6.18
N ILE A 67 11.44 6.09 6.27
CA ILE A 67 10.89 7.09 5.35
C ILE A 67 11.38 6.85 3.91
N PHE A 68 12.68 6.56 3.73
CA PHE A 68 13.24 6.30 2.40
C PHE A 68 12.58 5.10 1.73
N TYR A 69 12.54 3.94 2.40
CA TYR A 69 11.92 2.75 1.84
C TYR A 69 10.41 2.89 1.70
N SER A 70 9.75 3.63 2.59
CA SER A 70 8.34 4.01 2.40
C SER A 70 8.11 4.80 1.11
N ALA A 71 8.98 5.76 0.80
CA ALA A 71 8.88 6.53 -0.44
C ALA A 71 9.07 5.64 -1.68
N VAL A 72 9.98 4.66 -1.62
CA VAL A 72 10.16 3.66 -2.68
C VAL A 72 8.89 2.81 -2.85
N SER A 73 8.34 2.28 -1.76
CA SER A 73 7.09 1.52 -1.77
C SER A 73 5.93 2.31 -2.36
N VAL A 74 5.81 3.60 -2.02
CA VAL A 74 4.78 4.50 -2.56
C VAL A 74 4.85 4.57 -4.09
N VAL A 75 6.03 4.70 -4.67
CA VAL A 75 6.21 4.73 -6.14
C VAL A 75 5.82 3.38 -6.76
N ILE A 76 6.23 2.27 -6.14
CA ILE A 76 5.87 0.92 -6.61
C ILE A 76 4.35 0.71 -6.57
N PHE A 77 3.70 1.10 -5.47
CA PHE A 77 2.25 1.02 -5.31
C PHE A 77 1.53 1.86 -6.36
N ALA A 78 2.06 3.06 -6.66
CA ALA A 78 1.52 3.92 -7.71
C ALA A 78 1.64 3.29 -9.10
N VAL A 79 2.78 2.69 -9.43
CA VAL A 79 2.99 1.98 -10.70
C VAL A 79 1.98 0.84 -10.83
N VAL A 80 1.88 -0.04 -9.83
CA VAL A 80 0.93 -1.17 -9.84
C VAL A 80 -0.52 -0.68 -9.91
N GLY A 81 -0.85 0.41 -9.23
CA GLY A 81 -2.17 1.04 -9.29
C GLY A 81 -2.53 1.56 -10.68
N VAL A 82 -1.61 2.28 -11.33
CA VAL A 82 -1.81 2.78 -12.70
C VAL A 82 -1.94 1.61 -13.68
N LEU A 83 -1.13 0.57 -13.57
CA LEU A 83 -1.26 -0.64 -14.40
C LEU A 83 -2.60 -1.35 -14.19
N THR A 84 -3.08 -1.44 -12.95
CA THR A 84 -4.40 -2.02 -12.64
C THR A 84 -5.54 -1.18 -13.24
N PHE A 85 -5.40 0.15 -13.22
CA PHE A 85 -6.36 1.05 -13.87
C PHE A 85 -6.37 0.87 -15.39
N ILE A 86 -5.20 0.74 -16.03
CA ILE A 86 -5.09 0.45 -17.45
C ILE A 86 -5.75 -0.89 -17.77
N ALA A 87 -5.47 -1.94 -17.01
CA ALA A 87 -6.11 -3.25 -17.16
C ALA A 87 -7.64 -3.16 -17.02
N THR A 88 -8.13 -2.34 -16.09
CA THR A 88 -9.58 -2.08 -15.91
C THR A 88 -10.18 -1.41 -17.16
N LYS A 89 -9.49 -0.44 -17.75
CA LYS A 89 -9.94 0.21 -19.00
C LYS A 89 -9.98 -0.74 -20.19
N GLN A 90 -9.16 -1.79 -20.17
CA GLN A 90 -9.14 -2.85 -21.18
C GLN A 90 -10.17 -3.96 -20.90
N GLY A 91 -10.93 -3.87 -19.80
CA GLY A 91 -11.93 -4.87 -19.42
C GLY A 91 -11.34 -6.15 -18.81
N TRP A 92 -10.09 -6.13 -18.34
CA TRP A 92 -9.41 -7.28 -17.74
C TRP A 92 -9.70 -7.46 -16.25
N THR A 93 -10.43 -6.52 -15.64
CA THR A 93 -10.80 -6.57 -14.23
C THR A 93 -12.33 -6.56 -14.10
N GLN A 94 -12.80 -6.90 -12.90
CA GLN A 94 -14.22 -6.92 -12.54
C GLN A 94 -14.66 -5.63 -11.82
N ILE A 95 -13.88 -4.54 -11.91
CA ILE A 95 -14.25 -3.26 -11.27
C ILE A 95 -15.50 -2.70 -11.94
N TYR A 96 -16.54 -2.45 -11.14
CA TYR A 96 -17.80 -1.86 -11.60
C TYR A 96 -18.04 -0.47 -10.99
N VAL A 97 -18.56 0.46 -11.79
CA VAL A 97 -18.80 1.86 -11.36
C VAL A 97 -20.29 2.18 -11.25
N LYS A 98 -21.15 1.44 -11.95
CA LYS A 98 -22.60 1.63 -11.86
C LYS A 98 -23.09 1.14 -10.49
N ARG A 99 -23.75 2.03 -9.74
CA ARG A 99 -24.28 1.72 -8.39
C ARG A 99 -25.17 0.49 -8.37
N ASP A 100 -26.02 0.35 -9.38
CA ASP A 100 -27.04 -0.69 -9.44
C ASP A 100 -26.60 -1.93 -10.25
N ALA A 101 -25.30 -2.07 -10.54
CA ALA A 101 -24.76 -3.27 -11.18
C ALA A 101 -24.80 -4.50 -10.26
N PHE A 102 -24.76 -4.27 -8.94
CA PHE A 102 -24.85 -5.31 -7.92
C PHE A 102 -25.76 -4.84 -6.78
N PRO A 103 -26.42 -5.77 -6.06
CA PRO A 103 -27.24 -5.40 -4.91
C PRO A 103 -26.39 -4.80 -3.78
N MET A 104 -26.98 -3.92 -2.98
CA MET A 104 -26.26 -3.19 -1.91
C MET A 104 -25.56 -4.11 -0.90
N TRP A 105 -26.10 -5.30 -0.63
CA TRP A 105 -25.45 -6.26 0.27
C TRP A 105 -24.09 -6.71 -0.28
N TRP A 106 -23.93 -6.78 -1.61
CA TRP A 106 -22.65 -7.12 -2.23
C TRP A 106 -21.64 -5.99 -2.10
N PHE A 107 -22.07 -4.72 -2.10
CA PHE A 107 -21.15 -3.61 -1.85
C PHE A 107 -20.42 -3.81 -0.51
N TRP A 108 -21.15 -4.07 0.57
CA TRP A 108 -20.56 -4.33 1.88
C TRP A 108 -19.87 -5.70 1.97
N GLY A 109 -20.48 -6.74 1.39
CA GLY A 109 -19.90 -8.08 1.32
C GLY A 109 -18.54 -8.10 0.61
N SER A 110 -18.39 -7.32 -0.46
CA SER A 110 -17.14 -7.21 -1.22
C SER A 110 -16.00 -6.60 -0.38
N ILE A 111 -16.30 -5.71 0.56
CA ILE A 111 -15.30 -5.16 1.49
C ILE A 111 -14.79 -6.29 2.41
N VAL A 112 -15.71 -7.08 2.98
CA VAL A 112 -15.37 -8.22 3.84
C VAL A 112 -14.58 -9.28 3.08
N CYS A 113 -15.00 -9.62 1.85
CA CYS A 113 -14.28 -10.53 0.99
C CYS A 113 -12.87 -10.02 0.65
N ALA A 114 -12.72 -8.72 0.36
CA ALA A 114 -11.41 -8.11 0.09
C ALA A 114 -10.49 -8.18 1.31
N ILE A 115 -11.01 -7.95 2.53
CA ILE A 115 -10.25 -8.11 3.78
C ILE A 115 -9.77 -9.56 3.94
N ILE A 116 -10.66 -10.54 3.81
CA ILE A 116 -10.31 -11.97 3.94
C ILE A 116 -9.27 -12.38 2.88
N LEU A 117 -9.45 -11.93 1.64
CA LEU A 117 -8.52 -12.20 0.55
C LEU A 117 -7.16 -11.57 0.81
N HIS A 118 -7.13 -10.32 1.28
CA HIS A 118 -5.89 -9.64 1.65
C HIS A 118 -5.17 -10.32 2.80
N ASP A 119 -5.86 -10.68 3.88
CA ASP A 119 -5.24 -11.34 5.03
C ASP A 119 -4.69 -12.71 4.64
N THR A 120 -5.41 -13.44 3.78
CA THR A 120 -4.93 -14.71 3.21
C THR A 120 -3.68 -14.49 2.35
N TRP A 121 -3.72 -13.54 1.42
CA TRP A 121 -2.59 -13.18 0.56
C TRP A 121 -1.37 -12.77 1.39
N PHE A 122 -1.57 -11.85 2.32
CA PHE A 122 -0.53 -11.32 3.21
C PHE A 122 0.10 -12.43 4.03
N TYR A 123 -0.69 -13.27 4.72
CA TYR A 123 -0.18 -14.34 5.55
C TYR A 123 0.73 -15.31 4.77
N TRP A 124 0.26 -15.79 3.62
CA TRP A 124 1.02 -16.78 2.85
C TRP A 124 2.25 -16.17 2.19
N THR A 125 2.13 -14.98 1.61
CA THR A 125 3.27 -14.30 0.99
C THR A 125 4.31 -13.91 2.03
N HIS A 126 3.89 -13.39 3.19
CA HIS A 126 4.77 -13.10 4.31
C HIS A 126 5.50 -14.35 4.81
N ARG A 127 4.78 -15.44 5.04
CA ARG A 127 5.37 -16.73 5.44
C ARG A 127 6.40 -17.23 4.43
N MET A 128 6.11 -17.10 3.13
CA MET A 128 7.06 -17.47 2.07
C MET A 128 8.29 -16.55 2.09
N MET A 129 8.12 -15.24 2.24
CA MET A 129 9.22 -14.28 2.28
C MET A 129 10.15 -14.52 3.48
N HIS A 130 9.65 -15.07 4.58
CA HIS A 130 10.47 -15.53 5.72
C HIS A 130 11.30 -16.79 5.45
N HIS A 131 11.05 -17.50 4.36
CA HIS A 131 11.87 -18.66 4.01
C HIS A 131 13.32 -18.24 3.73
N LYS A 132 14.29 -19.01 4.24
CA LYS A 132 15.74 -18.70 4.21
C LYS A 132 16.30 -18.30 2.84
N LYS A 133 15.73 -18.82 1.75
CA LYS A 133 16.14 -18.52 0.36
C LYS A 133 15.58 -17.19 -0.16
N LEU A 134 14.48 -16.70 0.40
CA LEU A 134 13.75 -15.51 -0.06
C LEU A 134 13.99 -14.31 0.85
N PHE A 135 14.19 -14.53 2.15
CA PHE A 135 14.30 -13.49 3.17
C PHE A 135 15.24 -12.33 2.82
N ARG A 136 16.45 -12.65 2.35
CA ARG A 136 17.45 -11.61 2.04
C ARG A 136 17.03 -10.67 0.91
N PHE A 137 16.24 -11.18 -0.03
CA PHE A 137 15.81 -10.42 -1.21
C PHE A 137 14.46 -9.73 -0.99
N PHE A 138 13.56 -10.37 -0.23
CA PHE A 138 12.19 -9.89 -0.06
C PHE A 138 11.92 -9.17 1.24
N HIS A 139 12.55 -9.51 2.37
CA HIS A 139 12.00 -9.09 3.67
C HIS A 139 13.05 -8.54 4.65
N ARG A 140 14.33 -8.59 4.30
CA ARG A 140 15.42 -8.19 5.19
C ARG A 140 15.31 -6.74 5.62
N THR A 141 15.05 -5.82 4.70
CA THR A 141 14.97 -4.38 4.97
C THR A 141 13.85 -4.07 5.94
N HIS A 142 12.70 -4.72 5.78
CA HIS A 142 11.58 -4.57 6.70
C HIS A 142 11.97 -4.95 8.14
N HIS A 143 12.74 -6.03 8.29
CA HIS A 143 13.27 -6.47 9.60
C HIS A 143 14.41 -5.61 10.15
N LEU A 144 14.94 -4.62 9.40
CA LEU A 144 15.92 -3.70 9.97
C LEU A 144 15.28 -2.72 10.98
N SER A 145 13.96 -2.53 10.94
CA SER A 145 13.20 -1.71 11.88
C SER A 145 12.88 -2.48 13.16
N HIS A 146 13.86 -2.58 14.05
CA HIS A 146 13.73 -3.32 15.31
C HIS A 146 12.88 -2.57 16.36
N ASN A 147 12.71 -1.26 16.20
CA ASN A 147 11.84 -0.43 17.03
C ASN A 147 10.95 0.40 16.10
N PRO A 148 10.01 -0.26 15.39
CA PRO A 148 9.30 0.36 14.29
C PRO A 148 8.57 1.62 14.76
N SER A 149 8.76 2.70 14.01
CA SER A 149 7.96 3.90 14.17
C SER A 149 6.70 3.83 13.29
N PRO A 150 5.73 4.76 13.44
CA PRO A 150 4.62 4.89 12.50
C PRO A 150 5.03 5.01 11.02
N TRP A 151 6.28 5.42 10.75
CA TRP A 151 6.86 5.50 9.41
C TRP A 151 7.37 4.16 8.87
N ALA A 152 7.32 3.09 9.67
CA ALA A 152 7.77 1.76 9.28
C ALA A 152 6.73 0.99 8.47
N ALA A 153 5.45 1.41 8.48
CA ALA A 153 4.35 0.63 7.91
C ALA A 153 4.55 0.32 6.42
N TYR A 154 5.15 1.24 5.64
CA TYR A 154 5.49 1.04 4.23
C TYR A 154 6.98 0.82 3.96
N ALA A 155 7.81 0.66 5.00
CA ALA A 155 9.25 0.48 4.90
C ALA A 155 9.62 -0.96 4.48
N PHE A 156 9.21 -1.35 3.28
CA PHE A 156 9.45 -2.67 2.70
C PHE A 156 10.73 -2.70 1.86
N ASP A 157 11.27 -3.90 1.64
CA ASP A 157 12.13 -4.11 0.48
C ASP A 157 11.34 -3.85 -0.82
N PRO A 158 11.98 -3.37 -1.90
CA PRO A 158 11.28 -3.13 -3.17
C PRO A 158 10.54 -4.37 -3.70
N ALA A 159 11.11 -5.56 -3.52
CA ALA A 159 10.48 -6.81 -3.96
C ALA A 159 9.24 -7.17 -3.12
N GLU A 160 9.28 -6.94 -1.80
CA GLU A 160 8.09 -7.08 -0.95
C GLU A 160 7.04 -6.03 -1.29
N ALA A 161 7.44 -4.78 -1.55
CA ALA A 161 6.49 -3.74 -1.97
C ALA A 161 5.72 -4.15 -3.24
N VAL A 162 6.37 -4.79 -4.22
CA VAL A 162 5.65 -5.35 -5.38
C VAL A 162 4.63 -6.39 -4.94
N VAL A 163 5.01 -7.36 -4.11
CA VAL A 163 4.11 -8.42 -3.61
C VAL A 163 2.94 -7.84 -2.82
N GLN A 164 3.18 -6.85 -1.97
CA GLN A 164 2.14 -6.16 -1.21
C GLN A 164 1.19 -5.38 -2.13
N ALA A 165 1.72 -4.71 -3.16
CA ALA A 165 0.91 -3.95 -4.12
C ALA A 165 -0.01 -4.84 -4.98
N LEU A 166 0.39 -6.10 -5.22
CA LEU A 166 -0.36 -7.03 -6.06
C LEU A 166 -1.73 -7.42 -5.48
N ILE A 167 -2.03 -7.10 -4.21
CA ILE A 167 -3.40 -7.28 -3.70
C ILE A 167 -4.42 -6.48 -4.50
N LEU A 168 -4.07 -5.28 -4.98
CA LEU A 168 -4.97 -4.43 -5.75
C LEU A 168 -5.43 -5.09 -7.06
N PRO A 169 -4.53 -5.49 -7.98
CA PRO A 169 -4.95 -6.22 -9.17
C PRO A 169 -5.56 -7.58 -8.84
N LEU A 170 -5.11 -8.28 -7.79
CA LEU A 170 -5.69 -9.56 -7.39
C LEU A 170 -7.18 -9.42 -7.02
N VAL A 171 -7.53 -8.48 -6.13
CA VAL A 171 -8.92 -8.19 -5.75
C VAL A 171 -9.72 -7.78 -7.00
N ALA A 172 -9.17 -6.89 -7.82
CA ALA A 172 -9.84 -6.38 -9.02
C ALA A 172 -10.13 -7.48 -10.06
N VAL A 173 -9.29 -8.51 -10.17
CA VAL A 173 -9.47 -9.60 -11.13
C VAL A 173 -10.33 -10.74 -10.58
N VAL A 174 -10.25 -11.03 -9.28
CA VAL A 174 -10.93 -12.20 -8.68
C VAL A 174 -12.42 -11.97 -8.43
N MET A 175 -12.82 -10.74 -8.11
CA MET A 175 -14.20 -10.45 -7.69
C MET A 175 -14.69 -9.08 -8.14
N PRO A 176 -16.01 -8.91 -8.39
CA PRO A 176 -16.56 -7.61 -8.68
C PRO A 176 -16.47 -6.68 -7.47
N ILE A 177 -15.84 -5.53 -7.63
CA ILE A 177 -15.68 -4.56 -6.54
C ILE A 177 -15.90 -3.13 -7.04
N HIS A 178 -16.62 -2.33 -6.25
CA HIS A 178 -16.82 -0.92 -6.51
C HIS A 178 -15.61 -0.10 -6.03
N PRO A 179 -15.14 0.93 -6.77
CA PRO A 179 -14.00 1.76 -6.33
C PRO A 179 -14.15 2.35 -4.93
N ALA A 180 -15.36 2.73 -4.52
CA ALA A 180 -15.64 3.20 -3.16
C ALA A 180 -15.51 2.10 -2.09
N ALA A 181 -15.94 0.87 -2.38
CA ALA A 181 -15.74 -0.28 -1.49
C ALA A 181 -14.24 -0.59 -1.35
N PHE A 182 -13.51 -0.56 -2.46
CA PHE A 182 -12.06 -0.72 -2.47
C PHE A 182 -11.36 0.38 -1.64
N LEU A 183 -11.80 1.65 -1.75
CA LEU A 183 -11.25 2.74 -0.95
C LEU A 183 -11.50 2.53 0.56
N ILE A 184 -12.68 2.07 0.96
CA ILE A 184 -12.98 1.74 2.37
C ILE A 184 -12.05 0.63 2.86
N PHE A 185 -11.85 -0.42 2.06
CA PHE A 185 -10.90 -1.49 2.34
C PHE A 185 -9.46 -0.94 2.51
N MET A 186 -9.00 -0.04 1.63
CA MET A 186 -7.68 0.61 1.76
C MET A 186 -7.53 1.46 3.02
N ILE A 187 -8.59 2.19 3.41
CA ILE A 187 -8.61 2.97 4.66
C ILE A 187 -8.53 2.03 5.86
N TRP A 188 -9.29 0.94 5.84
CA TRP A 188 -9.22 -0.09 6.88
C TRP A 188 -7.79 -0.66 6.99
N GLN A 189 -7.17 -1.00 5.87
CA GLN A 189 -5.81 -1.54 5.81
C GLN A 189 -4.79 -0.56 6.43
N ILE A 190 -4.74 0.71 6.00
CA ILE A 190 -3.73 1.64 6.53
C ILE A 190 -3.93 1.91 8.03
N THR A 191 -5.17 1.97 8.50
CA THR A 191 -5.49 2.21 9.91
C THR A 191 -4.98 1.08 10.81
N HIS A 192 -4.95 -0.16 10.33
CA HIS A 192 -4.48 -1.31 11.10
C HIS A 192 -2.98 -1.59 10.96
N ASN A 193 -2.27 -0.85 10.09
CA ASN A 193 -0.84 -1.01 9.84
C ASN A 193 0.03 0.07 10.50
N VAL A 194 -0.55 1.23 10.85
CA VAL A 194 0.17 2.41 11.37
C VAL A 194 0.05 2.55 12.89
#